data_AF-A0A969M7C1-F1
#
_entry.id   AF-A0A969M7C1-F1
#
_cell.length_a   1.000
_cell.length_b   1.000
_cell.length_c   1.000
_cell.angle_alpha   90.00
_cell.angle_beta   90.00
_cell.angle_gamma   90.00
#
_symmetry.space_group_name_H-M   'P 1'
#
loop_
_entity.id
_entity.type
_entity.pdbx_description
1 polymer ?
#
loop_
_entity_poly.entity_id
_entity_poly.type
_entity_poly.pdbx_seq_one_letter_code
_entity_poly.pdbx_strand_id
1 'polypeptide(L)'
;MRLARPRAVISIPGPNSNPSPDGNHPYHSGDLINIVANAEGVGTLSTNTTRVTLSPGPLSLFDADGSAFIVHVDEDTYCPEGEAKGCAGGARLACGVITKAPLE
;
A
#
# COMPACT_ATOMS: atom_id res chain seq x y z
N MET A 1 16.31 4.80 20.62
CA MET A 1 15.40 5.55 19.74
C MET A 1 14.25 4.62 19.38
N ARG A 2 13.11 4.72 20.07
CA ARG A 2 11.93 3.90 19.75
C ARG A 2 11.25 4.59 18.56
N LEU A 3 11.32 3.98 17.38
CA LEU A 3 10.52 4.43 16.24
C LEU A 3 9.07 4.41 16.71
N ALA A 4 8.36 5.53 16.58
CA ALA A 4 6.92 5.58 16.81
C ALA A 4 6.29 4.43 16.00
N ARG A 5 5.35 3.70 16.63
CA ARG A 5 4.74 2.47 16.09
C ARG A 5 4.40 2.67 14.61
N PRO A 6 5.15 2.10 13.65
CA PRO A 6 4.88 2.35 12.25
C PRO A 6 3.46 1.86 11.95
N ARG A 7 2.63 2.81 11.53
CA ARG A 7 1.33 2.54 10.96
C ARG A 7 1.55 2.59 9.46
N ALA A 8 1.37 1.47 8.77
CA ALA A 8 1.70 1.42 7.36
C ALA A 8 0.47 1.09 6.53
N VAL A 9 0.24 1.85 5.48
CA VAL A 9 -0.63 1.41 4.40
C VAL A 9 0.21 0.79 3.32
N ILE A 10 -0.32 -0.28 2.75
CA ILE A 10 0.10 -0.78 1.46
C ILE A 10 -0.60 0.09 0.43
N SER A 11 0.17 0.87 -0.30
CA SER A 11 -0.29 1.57 -1.50
C SER A 11 0.34 0.88 -2.71
N ILE A 12 -0.50 0.29 -3.55
CA ILE A 12 -0.12 -0.12 -4.91
C ILE A 12 -0.47 1.08 -5.81
N PRO A 13 0.49 1.64 -6.58
CA PRO A 13 0.18 2.62 -7.60
C PRO A 13 -0.90 2.03 -8.52
N GLY A 14 -2.10 2.58 -8.47
CA GLY A 14 -3.22 2.00 -9.22
C GLY A 14 -3.09 2.25 -10.72
N PRO A 15 -3.60 1.35 -11.58
CA PRO A 15 -3.57 1.52 -13.04
C PRO A 15 -4.55 2.60 -13.58
N ASN A 16 -5.21 3.39 -12.72
CA ASN A 16 -6.39 4.22 -13.05
C ASN A 16 -6.14 5.75 -13.06
N SER A 17 -4.97 6.22 -13.53
CA SER A 17 -4.77 7.59 -14.02
C SER A 17 -4.72 8.76 -13.01
N ASN A 18 -4.44 8.54 -11.72
CA ASN A 18 -3.83 9.58 -10.86
C ASN A 18 -2.48 9.07 -10.33
N PRO A 19 -1.33 9.58 -10.82
CA PRO A 19 -0.02 9.15 -10.35
C PRO A 19 0.38 9.83 -9.01
N SER A 20 -0.45 10.74 -8.49
CA SER A 20 -0.15 11.39 -7.22
C SER A 20 -0.13 10.37 -6.08
N PRO A 21 0.96 10.30 -5.29
CA PRO A 21 1.02 9.45 -4.12
C PRO A 21 0.01 9.83 -3.03
N ASP A 22 -0.36 11.10 -2.93
CA ASP A 22 -1.29 11.63 -1.91
C ASP A 22 -2.70 11.87 -2.46
N GLY A 23 -2.89 11.80 -3.79
CA GLY A 23 -4.17 12.05 -4.43
C GLY A 23 -5.10 10.85 -4.35
N ASN A 24 -6.43 11.06 -4.35
CA ASN A 24 -7.43 10.00 -4.51
C ASN A 24 -7.42 8.85 -3.47
N HIS A 25 -6.75 9.00 -2.31
CA HIS A 25 -6.97 8.12 -1.16
C HIS A 25 -8.39 8.32 -0.59
N PRO A 26 -9.07 7.26 -0.09
CA PRO A 26 -8.68 5.83 -0.06
C PRO A 26 -9.17 5.01 -1.28
N TYR A 27 -9.21 5.64 -2.46
CA TYR A 27 -9.87 5.10 -3.65
C TYR A 27 -8.91 4.51 -4.69
N HIS A 28 -7.60 4.45 -4.43
CA HIS A 28 -6.75 3.67 -5.29
C HIS A 28 -7.08 2.17 -5.18
N SER A 29 -6.80 1.44 -6.25
CA SER A 29 -6.97 -0.02 -6.26
C SER A 29 -6.04 -0.71 -5.26
N GLY A 30 -4.90 -0.08 -4.99
CA GLY A 30 -3.87 -0.57 -4.10
C GLY A 30 -4.04 -0.24 -2.63
N ASP A 31 -4.91 0.70 -2.27
CA ASP A 31 -5.06 1.16 -0.90
C ASP A 31 -5.63 0.05 -0.02
N LEU A 32 -4.91 -0.28 1.04
CA LEU A 32 -5.33 -1.18 2.10
C LEU A 32 -5.45 -0.44 3.43
N ILE A 33 -6.03 -1.09 4.44
CA ILE A 33 -6.08 -0.54 5.80
C ILE A 33 -4.68 -0.44 6.43
N ASN A 34 -4.52 0.46 7.39
CA ASN A 34 -3.30 0.59 8.18
C ASN A 34 -2.93 -0.71 8.93
N ILE A 35 -1.69 -1.20 8.77
CA ILE A 35 -1.05 -2.15 9.69
C ILE A 35 -0.56 -1.41 10.94
N VAL A 36 -0.55 -2.06 12.10
CA VAL A 36 0.02 -1.49 13.33
C VAL A 36 1.09 -2.42 13.86
N ALA A 37 2.32 -1.90 14.02
CA ALA A 37 3.39 -2.65 14.66
C ALA A 37 3.31 -2.59 16.20
N ASN A 38 3.71 -3.68 16.84
CA ASN A 38 3.89 -3.76 18.30
C ASN A 38 5.16 -3.01 18.76
N ALA A 39 5.47 -3.07 20.06
CA ALA A 39 6.60 -2.35 20.65
C ALA A 39 7.97 -2.86 20.14
N GLU A 40 7.98 -4.08 19.61
CA GLU A 40 9.14 -4.77 19.02
C GLU A 40 9.29 -4.47 17.52
N GLY A 41 8.37 -3.68 16.92
CA GLY A 41 8.39 -3.33 15.50
C GLY A 41 7.80 -4.41 14.59
N VAL A 42 7.11 -5.41 15.13
CA VAL A 42 6.44 -6.47 14.37
C VAL A 42 4.99 -6.07 14.12
N GLY A 43 4.61 -6.00 12.83
CA GLY A 43 3.23 -5.82 12.39
C GLY A 43 2.73 -7.03 11.63
N THR A 44 1.44 -7.36 11.78
CA THR A 44 0.77 -8.36 10.95
C THR A 44 -0.54 -7.77 10.44
N LEU A 45 -0.77 -7.88 9.13
CA LEU A 45 -2.01 -7.45 8.50
C LEU A 45 -2.62 -8.63 7.75
N SER A 46 -3.89 -8.90 8.02
CA SER A 46 -4.73 -9.80 7.22
C SER A 46 -5.90 -9.00 6.71
N THR A 47 -6.01 -8.85 5.39
CA THR A 47 -7.06 -8.09 4.73
C THR A 47 -7.44 -8.73 3.42
N ASN A 48 -8.67 -8.49 2.99
CA ASN A 48 -9.20 -8.93 1.71
C ASN A 48 -9.65 -7.71 0.92
N THR A 49 -9.34 -7.68 -0.37
CA THR A 49 -9.80 -6.64 -1.30
C THR A 49 -10.26 -7.29 -2.60
N THR A 50 -11.28 -6.70 -3.21
CA THR A 50 -11.78 -7.09 -4.55
C THR A 50 -11.29 -6.14 -5.64
N ARG A 51 -10.41 -5.18 -5.30
CA ARG A 51 -9.98 -4.09 -6.19
C ARG A 51 -8.83 -4.48 -7.13
N VAL A 52 -8.18 -5.62 -6.88
CA VAL A 52 -7.07 -6.17 -7.67
C VAL A 52 -7.23 -7.69 -7.81
N THR A 53 -6.51 -8.28 -8.76
CA THR A 53 -6.51 -9.74 -8.98
C THR A 53 -5.10 -10.30 -9.17
N LEU A 54 -4.95 -11.59 -8.89
CA LEU A 54 -3.76 -12.37 -9.23
C LEU A 54 -3.89 -13.07 -10.60
N SER A 55 -5.09 -13.11 -11.17
CA SER A 55 -5.34 -13.64 -12.51
C SER A 55 -4.97 -12.62 -13.58
N PRO A 56 -4.71 -13.05 -14.84
CA PRO A 56 -4.54 -12.13 -15.96
C PRO A 56 -5.79 -11.23 -16.15
N GLY A 57 -5.57 -9.96 -16.46
CA GLY A 57 -6.63 -8.99 -16.75
C GLY A 57 -6.25 -7.56 -16.39
N PRO A 58 -7.13 -6.58 -16.63
CA PRO A 58 -6.85 -5.16 -16.42
C PRO A 58 -6.55 -4.74 -14.97
N LEU A 59 -6.91 -5.58 -13.99
CA LEU A 59 -6.68 -5.35 -12.56
C LEU A 59 -5.59 -6.29 -12.00
N SER A 60 -4.83 -6.96 -12.86
CA SER A 60 -3.81 -7.91 -12.44
C SER A 60 -2.65 -7.19 -11.77
N LEU A 61 -2.16 -7.74 -10.65
CA LEU A 61 -0.91 -7.31 -10.03
C LEU A 61 0.35 -7.78 -10.81
N PHE A 62 0.16 -8.59 -11.85
CA PHE A 62 1.22 -9.11 -12.71
C PHE A 62 1.17 -8.47 -14.11
N ASP A 63 1.06 -7.14 -14.14
CA ASP A 63 1.17 -6.32 -15.35
C ASP A 63 2.62 -6.16 -15.81
N ALA A 64 2.86 -5.26 -16.77
CA ALA A 64 4.15 -5.15 -17.47
C ALA A 64 5.29 -4.63 -16.58
N ASP A 65 4.97 -3.77 -15.60
CA ASP A 65 5.88 -3.19 -14.62
C ASP A 65 5.84 -3.91 -13.26
N GLY A 66 4.79 -4.68 -13.00
CA GLY A 66 4.63 -5.47 -11.79
C GLY A 66 4.18 -4.63 -10.59
N SER A 67 3.95 -5.31 -9.47
CA SER A 67 3.42 -4.68 -8.26
C SER A 67 4.29 -4.96 -7.03
N ALA A 68 4.21 -4.07 -6.04
CA ALA A 68 4.90 -4.22 -4.77
C ALA A 68 4.01 -3.81 -3.59
N PHE A 69 4.25 -4.44 -2.45
CA PHE A 69 3.79 -3.97 -1.15
C PHE A 69 4.73 -2.86 -0.67
N ILE A 70 4.17 -1.73 -0.25
CA ILE A 70 4.90 -0.63 0.39
C ILE A 70 4.43 -0.50 1.84
N VAL A 71 5.35 -0.15 2.74
CA VAL A 71 5.06 0.22 4.12
C VAL A 71 5.55 1.63 4.29
N HIS A 72 4.66 2.53 4.69
CA HIS A 72 4.96 3.93 4.94
C HIS A 72 5.51 4.19 6.36
N VAL A 73 6.15 5.34 6.55
CA VAL A 73 6.66 5.81 7.85
C VAL A 73 5.51 6.30 8.73
N ASP A 74 4.60 7.07 8.14
CA ASP A 74 3.47 7.69 8.82
C ASP A 74 2.16 6.95 8.47
N GLU A 75 1.11 7.20 9.26
CA GLU A 75 -0.22 6.67 9.04
C GLU A 75 -0.85 7.25 7.76
N ASP A 76 -1.52 6.41 6.99
CA ASP A 76 -2.45 6.92 5.97
C ASP A 76 -3.72 7.40 6.68
N THR A 77 -3.97 8.70 6.57
CA THR A 77 -5.15 9.37 7.12
C THR A 77 -6.37 9.22 6.22
N TYR A 78 -6.20 8.62 5.04
CA TYR A 78 -7.14 8.53 3.93
C TYR A 78 -7.49 9.88 3.29
N CYS A 79 -6.70 10.92 3.56
CA CYS A 79 -6.80 12.25 2.95
C CYS A 79 -8.25 12.82 2.92
N PRO A 80 -8.98 12.84 4.05
CA PRO A 80 -10.42 13.16 4.08
C PRO A 80 -10.72 14.62 3.69
N GLU A 81 -9.74 15.50 3.81
CA GLU A 81 -9.81 16.92 3.47
C GLU A 81 -9.30 17.21 2.05
N GLY A 82 -9.03 16.15 1.27
CA GLY A 82 -8.39 16.23 -0.04
C GLY A 82 -6.89 15.99 0.01
N GLU A 83 -6.26 16.14 -1.15
CA GLU A 83 -4.82 15.89 -1.33
C GLU A 83 -3.98 16.87 -0.51
N ALA A 84 -3.23 16.32 0.44
CA ALA A 84 -2.29 17.06 1.27
C ALA A 84 -0.99 16.26 1.40
N LYS A 85 0.15 16.97 1.42
CA LYS A 85 1.45 16.31 1.43
C LYS A 85 1.58 15.34 2.61
N GLY A 86 1.80 14.07 2.32
CA GLY A 86 2.01 13.02 3.32
C GLY A 86 0.75 12.52 4.01
N CYS A 87 -0.45 12.92 3.57
CA CYS A 87 -1.69 12.39 4.12
C CYS A 87 -1.86 10.89 3.82
N ALA A 88 -1.19 10.37 2.80
CA ALA A 88 -1.13 8.95 2.42
C ALA A 88 0.09 8.21 3.03
N GLY A 89 0.49 8.58 4.27
CA GLY A 89 1.55 7.90 5.03
C GLY A 89 2.98 8.41 4.78
N GLY A 90 3.18 9.38 3.89
CA GLY A 90 4.47 10.04 3.73
C GLY A 90 5.57 9.14 3.17
N ALA A 91 6.76 9.16 3.77
CA ALA A 91 7.94 8.47 3.24
C ALA A 91 7.77 6.93 3.24
N ARG A 92 8.43 6.25 2.30
CA ARG A 92 8.40 4.79 2.18
C ARG A 92 9.47 4.16 3.09
N LEU A 93 9.04 3.36 4.06
CA LEU A 93 9.91 2.68 5.02
C LEU A 93 10.41 1.32 4.52
N ALA A 94 9.54 0.53 3.89
CA ALA A 94 9.89 -0.78 3.35
C ALA A 94 9.12 -1.10 2.06
N CYS A 95 9.64 -2.05 1.28
CA CYS A 95 9.08 -2.50 0.02
C CYS A 95 9.28 -4.01 -0.16
N GLY A 96 8.29 -4.70 -0.72
CA GLY A 96 8.38 -6.11 -1.12
C GLY A 96 7.68 -6.34 -2.47
N VAL A 97 8.42 -6.81 -3.47
CA VAL A 97 7.87 -7.08 -4.81
C VAL A 97 6.99 -8.32 -4.78
N ILE A 98 5.84 -8.26 -5.45
CA ILE A 98 4.91 -9.38 -5.58
C ILE A 98 5.32 -10.19 -6.81
N THR A 99 5.78 -11.41 -6.58
CA THR A 99 6.12 -12.35 -7.64
C THR A 99 5.25 -13.58 -7.57
N LYS A 100 5.07 -14.25 -8.71
CA LYS A 100 4.46 -15.59 -8.71
C LYS A 100 5.34 -16.53 -7.89
N ALA A 101 4.70 -17.38 -7.10
CA ALA A 101 5.41 -18.49 -6.47
C ALA A 101 6.00 -19.38 -7.58
N PRO A 102 7.19 -19.95 -7.36
CA PRO A 102 7.69 -21.02 -8.22
C PRO A 102 6.63 -22.12 -8.31
N LEU A 103 6.44 -22.68 -9.50
CA LEU A 103 5.69 -23.92 -9.65
C LEU A 103 6.58 -25.02 -9.07
N GLU A 104 6.11 -25.70 -8.02
CA GLU A 104 6.73 -26.92 -7.50
C GLU A 104 6.62 -28.07 -8.50
#